data_AF-A0ABD1DDK2-F1
#
_entry.id   AF-A0ABD1DDK2-F1
#
_cell.length_a   1.000
_cell.length_b   1.000
_cell.length_c   1.000
_cell.angle_alpha   90.00
_cell.angle_beta   90.00
_cell.angle_gamma   90.00
#
_symmetry.space_group_name_H-M   'P 1'
#
loop_
_entity.id
_entity.type
_entity.pdbx_description
1 polymer ?
#
loop_
_entity_poly.entity_id
_entity_poly.type
_entity_poly.pdbx_seq_one_letter_code
_entity_poly.pdbx_strand_id
1 'polypeptide(L)'
;MTKTKQMDEPAGKMRKGALTVAQINADELTFLANRFWAPDTADSHEPYNPAIVEEIYRREICESRYSMRRIMMLEFSQYLENYLWPNYRGDVATRAHLMSIVVMLNEKFREKVEVWKVFNVNGEQFPEFFQHVLEACLEESAVSEYNMREQTSLLVFLNHCFNSMEVELCRNQAKRLVSLAMWSCLQPKRRDQELKEIPEWRKFWKKLQKRDKPDQKQKLEWERHFLQNLTIKFMHILESIPGEGPVCEESVRYCERFLEFLIDLEALLPTRRFFNTVMDDCHVVVRCSMAPLLQRDEGNLFAQRWTVRLHPKLIQRQLTEPECLELDLLSPGIFVRHQNAFERNFGH
;
A
#
# COMPACT_ATOMS: atom_id res chain seq x y z
N MET A 1 -20.14 -64.64 -1.52
CA MET A 1 -20.08 -63.61 -2.57
C MET A 1 -20.58 -62.29 -1.98
N THR A 2 -19.64 -61.54 -1.42
CA THR A 2 -19.87 -60.33 -0.62
C THR A 2 -19.94 -59.13 -1.56
N LYS A 3 -21.05 -58.39 -1.55
CA LYS A 3 -21.24 -57.16 -2.33
C LYS A 3 -20.51 -56.01 -1.62
N THR A 4 -19.49 -55.46 -2.25
CA THR A 4 -18.77 -54.27 -1.77
C THR A 4 -19.55 -53.01 -2.15
N LYS A 5 -20.01 -52.26 -1.15
CA LYS A 5 -20.49 -50.88 -1.28
C LYS A 5 -19.28 -49.98 -1.60
N GLN A 6 -19.29 -49.29 -2.74
CA GLN A 6 -18.45 -48.11 -2.93
C GLN A 6 -19.10 -46.94 -2.16
N MET A 7 -18.32 -46.35 -1.25
CA MET A 7 -18.66 -45.13 -0.54
C MET A 7 -18.41 -43.94 -1.45
N ASP A 8 -19.45 -43.15 -1.69
CA ASP A 8 -19.33 -41.79 -2.24
C ASP A 8 -18.64 -40.89 -1.19
N GLU A 9 -17.46 -40.35 -1.53
CA GLU A 9 -16.86 -39.24 -0.79
C GLU A 9 -17.57 -37.93 -1.16
N PRO A 10 -17.80 -37.02 -0.18
CA PRO A 10 -18.50 -35.78 -0.46
C PRO A 10 -17.57 -34.81 -1.21
N ALA A 11 -18.01 -34.38 -2.39
CA ALA A 11 -17.40 -33.30 -3.15
C ALA A 11 -17.26 -32.04 -2.28
N GLY A 12 -16.02 -31.73 -1.89
CA GLY A 12 -15.68 -30.49 -1.22
C GLY A 12 -16.12 -29.30 -2.06
N LYS A 13 -16.85 -28.36 -1.46
CA LYS A 13 -17.29 -27.11 -2.10
C LYS A 13 -16.07 -26.39 -2.70
N MET A 14 -15.90 -26.47 -4.02
CA MET A 14 -14.92 -25.69 -4.77
C MET A 14 -15.12 -24.20 -4.46
N ARG A 15 -14.04 -23.51 -4.06
CA ARG A 15 -14.02 -22.05 -3.98
C ARG A 15 -14.29 -21.51 -5.39
N LYS A 16 -15.30 -20.64 -5.54
CA LYS A 16 -15.54 -19.89 -6.78
C LYS A 16 -14.24 -19.18 -7.17
N GLY A 17 -13.59 -19.63 -8.24
CA GLY A 17 -12.34 -19.04 -8.77
C GLY A 17 -11.10 -19.95 -8.78
N ALA A 18 -11.15 -21.15 -8.21
CA ALA A 18 -10.00 -22.06 -8.26
C ALA A 18 -9.74 -22.59 -9.69
N LEU A 19 -8.52 -22.42 -10.19
CA LEU A 19 -8.09 -22.94 -11.50
C LEU A 19 -7.80 -24.44 -11.42
N THR A 20 -8.21 -25.18 -12.44
CA THR A 20 -7.82 -26.59 -12.58
C THR A 20 -6.44 -26.70 -13.22
N VAL A 21 -5.68 -27.75 -12.87
CA VAL A 21 -4.34 -28.01 -13.44
C VAL A 21 -4.39 -28.09 -14.97
N ALA A 22 -5.45 -28.66 -15.54
CA ALA A 22 -5.66 -28.74 -16.99
C ALA A 22 -5.83 -27.35 -17.65
N GLN A 23 -6.49 -26.40 -16.97
CA GLN A 23 -6.65 -25.03 -17.47
C GLN A 23 -5.36 -24.22 -17.38
N ILE A 24 -4.49 -24.51 -16.42
CA ILE A 24 -3.18 -23.88 -16.30
C ILE A 24 -2.28 -24.38 -17.44
N ASN A 25 -2.15 -25.70 -17.61
CA ASN A 25 -1.25 -26.29 -18.59
C ASN A 25 -1.58 -25.96 -20.06
N ALA A 26 -2.83 -25.58 -20.36
CA ALA A 26 -3.27 -25.22 -21.71
C ALA A 26 -3.11 -23.73 -22.04
N ASP A 27 -2.64 -22.90 -21.10
CA ASP A 27 -2.62 -21.44 -21.23
C ASP A 27 -1.33 -20.92 -21.88
N GLU A 28 -1.45 -19.90 -22.73
CA GLU A 28 -0.31 -19.21 -23.37
C GLU A 28 0.70 -18.70 -22.34
N LEU A 29 0.22 -18.23 -21.18
CA LEU A 29 1.08 -17.72 -20.13
C LEU A 29 1.95 -18.82 -19.50
N THR A 30 1.45 -20.05 -19.43
CA THR A 30 2.22 -21.19 -18.92
C THR A 30 3.31 -21.60 -19.90
N PHE A 31 3.05 -21.55 -21.21
CA PHE A 31 4.10 -21.73 -22.22
C PHE A 31 5.18 -20.65 -22.12
N LEU A 32 4.78 -19.40 -21.93
CA LEU A 32 5.70 -18.28 -21.74
C LEU A 32 6.53 -18.44 -20.47
N ALA A 33 5.90 -18.82 -19.36
CA ALA A 33 6.59 -19.08 -18.10
C ALA A 33 7.63 -20.19 -18.25
N ASN A 34 7.25 -21.33 -18.86
CA ASN A 34 8.16 -22.45 -19.10
C ASN A 34 9.37 -22.08 -19.96
N ARG A 35 9.25 -21.05 -20.80
CA ARG A 35 10.34 -20.59 -21.66
C ARG A 35 11.31 -19.65 -20.95
N PHE A 36 10.89 -18.94 -19.91
CA PHE A 36 11.65 -17.81 -19.37
C PHE A 36 11.89 -17.81 -17.84
N TRP A 37 11.00 -18.38 -17.02
CA TRP A 37 11.12 -18.24 -15.55
C TRP A 37 10.50 -19.34 -14.70
N ALA A 38 9.71 -20.26 -15.27
CA ALA A 38 9.07 -21.31 -14.48
C ALA A 38 10.12 -22.22 -13.83
N PRO A 39 9.93 -22.60 -12.55
CA PRO A 39 10.93 -23.37 -11.80
C PRO A 39 11.23 -24.72 -12.44
N ASP A 40 10.23 -25.37 -13.04
CA ASP A 40 10.33 -26.72 -13.61
C ASP A 40 11.23 -26.79 -14.86
N THR A 41 11.54 -25.66 -15.48
CA THR A 41 12.31 -25.57 -16.75
C THR A 41 13.59 -24.74 -16.62
N ALA A 42 14.05 -24.49 -15.38
CA ALA A 42 15.17 -23.60 -15.05
C ALA A 42 16.44 -23.84 -15.88
N ASP A 43 16.75 -25.09 -16.22
CA ASP A 43 17.94 -25.46 -17.00
C ASP A 43 17.89 -25.05 -18.49
N SER A 44 16.74 -24.58 -18.97
CA SER A 44 16.46 -24.35 -20.39
C SER A 44 15.85 -22.98 -20.68
N HIS A 45 15.88 -22.05 -19.71
CA HIS A 45 15.33 -20.71 -19.89
C HIS A 45 16.11 -19.91 -20.94
N GLU A 46 15.36 -19.15 -21.72
CA GLU A 46 15.93 -18.14 -22.60
C GLU A 46 16.43 -16.92 -21.81
N PRO A 47 17.35 -16.12 -22.38
CA PRO A 47 17.84 -14.91 -21.74
C PRO A 47 16.71 -13.93 -21.40
N TYR A 48 16.91 -13.16 -20.31
CA TYR A 48 15.99 -12.12 -19.90
C TYR A 48 15.69 -11.14 -21.05
N ASN A 49 14.40 -10.89 -21.26
CA ASN A 49 13.91 -9.95 -22.26
C ASN A 49 12.89 -8.98 -21.62
N PRO A 50 13.22 -7.67 -21.49
CA PRO A 50 12.32 -6.69 -20.88
C PRO A 50 11.03 -6.48 -21.67
N ALA A 51 11.01 -6.75 -22.98
CA ALA A 51 9.80 -6.65 -23.80
C ALA A 51 8.70 -7.64 -23.38
N ILE A 52 9.08 -8.74 -22.71
CA ILE A 52 8.12 -9.70 -22.16
C ILE A 52 7.36 -9.11 -20.98
N VAL A 53 8.05 -8.33 -20.13
CA VAL A 53 7.42 -7.64 -19.01
C VAL A 53 6.39 -6.62 -19.52
N GLU A 54 6.75 -5.87 -20.56
CA GLU A 54 5.84 -4.93 -21.24
C GLU A 54 4.61 -5.64 -21.81
N GLU A 55 4.81 -6.76 -22.50
CA GLU A 55 3.72 -7.51 -23.14
C GLU A 55 2.77 -8.12 -22.10
N ILE A 56 3.32 -8.72 -21.03
CA ILE A 56 2.53 -9.29 -19.92
C ILE A 56 1.75 -8.18 -19.23
N TYR A 57 2.39 -7.05 -18.92
CA TYR A 57 1.72 -5.95 -18.28
C TYR A 57 0.56 -5.42 -19.13
N ARG A 58 0.80 -5.19 -20.43
CA ARG A 58 -0.22 -4.70 -21.36
C ARG A 58 -1.38 -5.69 -21.54
N ARG A 59 -1.11 -6.95 -21.91
CA ARG A 59 -2.15 -7.92 -22.27
C ARG A 59 -2.78 -8.60 -21.06
N GLU A 60 -1.94 -9.05 -20.13
CA GLU A 60 -2.38 -9.94 -19.06
C GLU A 60 -2.84 -9.20 -17.83
N ILE A 61 -2.32 -7.99 -17.58
CA ILE A 61 -2.72 -7.17 -16.44
C ILE A 61 -3.70 -6.09 -16.89
N CYS A 62 -3.34 -5.27 -17.88
CA CYS A 62 -4.13 -4.09 -18.26
C CYS A 62 -5.36 -4.43 -19.10
N GLU A 63 -5.20 -5.10 -20.24
CA GLU A 63 -6.32 -5.46 -21.13
C GLU A 63 -7.30 -6.44 -20.47
N SER A 64 -6.81 -7.30 -19.58
CA SER A 64 -7.64 -8.18 -18.76
C SER A 64 -8.38 -7.46 -17.62
N ARG A 65 -8.15 -6.15 -17.44
CA ARG A 65 -8.68 -5.31 -16.35
C ARG A 65 -8.34 -5.86 -14.97
N TYR A 66 -7.08 -6.23 -14.76
CA TYR A 66 -6.57 -6.81 -13.51
C TYR A 66 -7.34 -8.08 -13.11
N SER A 67 -7.57 -8.96 -14.09
CA SER A 67 -8.28 -10.21 -13.87
C SER A 67 -7.56 -11.06 -12.82
N MET A 68 -8.26 -11.35 -11.72
CA MET A 68 -7.77 -12.20 -10.64
C MET A 68 -7.19 -13.51 -11.18
N ARG A 69 -7.84 -14.12 -12.18
CA ARG A 69 -7.36 -15.35 -12.81
C ARG A 69 -5.97 -15.18 -13.44
N ARG A 70 -5.72 -14.11 -14.20
CA ARG A 70 -4.44 -13.89 -14.87
C ARG A 70 -3.33 -13.59 -13.88
N ILE A 71 -3.64 -12.78 -12.86
CA ILE A 71 -2.71 -12.43 -11.78
C ILE A 71 -2.31 -13.69 -10.97
N MET A 72 -3.27 -14.54 -10.61
CA MET A 72 -2.99 -15.81 -9.93
C MET A 72 -2.09 -16.73 -10.75
N MET A 73 -2.25 -16.76 -12.08
CA MET A 73 -1.38 -17.58 -12.94
C MET A 73 0.05 -17.06 -12.98
N LEU A 74 0.24 -15.74 -13.03
CA LEU A 74 1.56 -15.12 -12.92
C LEU A 74 2.22 -15.46 -11.58
N GLU A 75 1.48 -15.34 -10.47
CA GLU A 75 2.00 -15.66 -9.14
C GLU A 75 2.36 -17.13 -8.99
N PHE A 76 1.48 -18.05 -9.43
CA PHE A 76 1.73 -19.49 -9.37
C PHE A 76 2.97 -19.91 -10.18
N SER A 77 3.24 -19.20 -11.27
CA SER A 77 4.43 -19.42 -12.10
C SER A 77 5.72 -18.83 -11.52
N GLN A 78 5.67 -18.20 -10.34
CA GLN A 78 6.80 -17.51 -9.69
C GLN A 78 7.37 -16.35 -10.54
N TYR A 79 6.49 -15.60 -11.20
CA TYR A 79 6.88 -14.49 -12.07
C TYR A 79 7.67 -13.40 -11.32
N LEU A 80 7.34 -13.13 -10.05
CA LEU A 80 8.04 -12.15 -9.25
C LEU A 80 9.46 -12.58 -8.90
N GLU A 81 9.60 -13.79 -8.37
CA GLU A 81 10.84 -14.34 -7.82
C GLU A 81 11.86 -14.67 -8.90
N ASN A 82 11.39 -15.17 -10.05
CA ASN A 82 12.28 -15.72 -11.07
C ASN A 82 12.47 -14.80 -12.28
N TYR A 83 11.57 -13.84 -12.53
CA TYR A 83 11.66 -12.98 -13.71
C TYR A 83 11.71 -11.48 -13.39
N LEU A 84 10.81 -10.98 -12.54
CA LEU A 84 10.71 -9.54 -12.29
C LEU A 84 11.83 -9.02 -11.38
N TRP A 85 11.91 -9.52 -10.15
CA TRP A 85 12.76 -8.90 -9.13
C TRP A 85 14.26 -9.09 -9.36
N PRO A 86 14.75 -10.29 -9.76
CA PRO A 86 16.18 -10.47 -10.05
C PRO A 86 16.69 -9.58 -11.20
N ASN A 87 15.81 -9.21 -12.12
CA ASN A 87 16.14 -8.38 -13.28
C ASN A 87 15.72 -6.91 -13.11
N TYR A 88 15.18 -6.53 -11.93
CA TYR A 88 14.81 -5.16 -11.66
C TYR A 88 16.06 -4.29 -11.45
N ARG A 89 16.05 -3.14 -12.13
CA ARG A 89 17.10 -2.13 -12.04
C ARG A 89 16.44 -0.76 -12.03
N GLY A 90 16.58 -0.02 -10.93
CA GLY A 90 15.88 1.25 -10.77
C GLY A 90 16.21 2.27 -11.87
N ASP A 91 17.45 2.31 -12.34
CA ASP A 91 17.90 3.27 -13.37
C ASP A 91 17.25 3.10 -14.74
N VAL A 92 16.72 1.91 -15.06
CA VAL A 92 16.16 1.58 -16.39
C VAL A 92 14.76 0.97 -16.32
N ALA A 93 14.23 0.71 -15.13
CA ALA A 93 12.94 0.04 -14.96
C ALA A 93 11.81 0.87 -15.58
N THR A 94 10.98 0.21 -16.36
CA THR A 94 9.81 0.82 -16.98
C THR A 94 8.62 0.82 -16.03
N ARG A 95 7.57 1.58 -16.39
CA ARG A 95 6.30 1.56 -15.66
C ARG A 95 5.70 0.15 -15.60
N ALA A 96 5.78 -0.61 -16.70
CA ALA A 96 5.29 -1.98 -16.74
C ALA A 96 6.02 -2.89 -15.74
N HIS A 97 7.33 -2.73 -15.59
CA HIS A 97 8.13 -3.49 -14.63
C HIS A 97 7.75 -3.11 -13.19
N LEU A 98 7.70 -1.81 -12.89
CA LEU A 98 7.27 -1.28 -11.59
C LEU A 98 5.88 -1.82 -11.20
N MET A 99 4.90 -1.64 -12.09
CA MET A 99 3.52 -2.04 -11.83
C MET A 99 3.33 -3.55 -11.77
N SER A 100 4.05 -4.33 -12.58
CA SER A 100 4.03 -5.79 -12.50
C SER A 100 4.51 -6.28 -11.14
N ILE A 101 5.59 -5.71 -10.60
CA ILE A 101 6.08 -6.04 -9.25
C ILE A 101 5.03 -5.68 -8.20
N VAL A 102 4.47 -4.47 -8.25
CA VAL A 102 3.42 -4.01 -7.33
C VAL A 102 2.22 -4.96 -7.32
N VAL A 103 1.76 -5.38 -8.51
CA VAL A 103 0.63 -6.30 -8.65
C VAL A 103 0.94 -7.67 -8.05
N MET A 104 2.13 -8.23 -8.31
CA MET A 104 2.53 -9.51 -7.72
C MET A 104 2.68 -9.44 -6.19
N LEU A 105 3.21 -8.34 -5.65
CA LEU A 105 3.32 -8.17 -4.20
C LEU A 105 1.94 -8.09 -3.54
N ASN A 106 1.01 -7.32 -4.12
CA ASN A 106 -0.36 -7.24 -3.64
C ASN A 106 -1.07 -8.61 -3.71
N GLU A 107 -0.81 -9.38 -4.76
CA GLU A 107 -1.34 -10.74 -4.91
C GLU A 107 -0.86 -11.65 -3.78
N LYS A 108 0.44 -11.63 -3.48
CA LYS A 108 1.01 -12.43 -2.39
C LYS A 108 0.42 -12.06 -1.02
N PHE A 109 0.19 -10.77 -0.76
CA PHE A 109 -0.54 -10.33 0.42
C PHE A 109 -1.97 -10.86 0.47
N ARG A 110 -2.67 -10.87 -0.67
CA ARG A 110 -4.04 -11.39 -0.77
C ARG A 110 -4.11 -12.89 -0.47
N GLU A 111 -3.18 -13.66 -1.02
CA GLU A 111 -3.06 -15.11 -0.79
C GLU A 111 -2.46 -15.45 0.59
N LYS A 112 -1.99 -14.43 1.33
CA LYS A 112 -1.37 -14.55 2.66
C LYS A 112 -0.14 -15.45 2.65
N VAL A 113 0.65 -15.37 1.59
CA VAL A 113 1.93 -16.08 1.45
C VAL A 113 3.09 -15.17 1.84
N GLU A 114 4.30 -15.72 1.87
CA GLU A 114 5.50 -14.96 2.19
C GLU A 114 5.81 -13.93 1.08
N VAL A 115 6.06 -12.67 1.46
CA VAL A 115 6.23 -11.54 0.52
C VAL A 115 7.66 -11.02 0.51
N TRP A 116 8.33 -10.97 1.66
CA TRP A 116 9.51 -10.14 1.84
C TRP A 116 10.83 -10.86 1.56
N LYS A 117 10.88 -12.20 1.57
CA LYS A 117 12.13 -12.93 1.31
C LYS A 117 12.63 -12.80 -0.11
N VAL A 118 11.78 -12.47 -1.08
CA VAL A 118 12.20 -12.22 -2.48
C VAL A 118 13.27 -11.13 -2.56
N PHE A 119 13.21 -10.15 -1.65
CA PHE A 119 14.15 -9.04 -1.57
C PHE A 119 15.50 -9.38 -0.94
N ASN A 120 15.70 -10.63 -0.50
CA ASN A 120 17.03 -11.10 -0.10
C ASN A 120 17.98 -11.19 -1.31
N VAL A 121 17.42 -11.36 -2.51
CA VAL A 121 18.13 -11.23 -3.78
C VAL A 121 17.95 -9.79 -4.25
N ASN A 122 19.01 -9.13 -4.74
CA ASN A 122 18.91 -7.77 -5.32
C ASN A 122 18.27 -6.71 -4.39
N GLY A 123 18.41 -6.88 -3.07
CA GLY A 123 17.74 -6.05 -2.06
C GLY A 123 18.18 -4.59 -2.04
N GLU A 124 19.36 -4.29 -2.57
CA GLU A 124 19.90 -2.94 -2.73
C GLU A 124 19.07 -2.06 -3.68
N GLN A 125 18.27 -2.66 -4.57
CA GLN A 125 17.38 -1.94 -5.48
C GLN A 125 16.07 -1.50 -4.81
N PHE A 126 15.71 -2.07 -3.66
CA PHE A 126 14.44 -1.79 -3.01
C PHE A 126 14.23 -0.31 -2.63
N PRO A 127 15.21 0.44 -2.11
CA PRO A 127 15.03 1.85 -1.82
C PRO A 127 14.65 2.68 -3.06
N GLU A 128 15.24 2.35 -4.21
CA GLU A 128 14.95 3.03 -5.48
C GLU A 128 13.59 2.60 -6.05
N PHE A 129 13.28 1.30 -6.01
CA PHE A 129 11.93 0.79 -6.30
C PHE A 129 10.85 1.48 -5.47
N PHE A 130 11.06 1.56 -4.15
CA PHE A 130 10.11 2.22 -3.26
C PHE A 130 9.97 3.70 -3.59
N GLN A 131 11.07 4.39 -3.93
CA GLN A 131 11.02 5.78 -4.37
C GLN A 131 10.16 5.94 -5.64
N HIS A 132 10.33 5.08 -6.65
CA HIS A 132 9.48 5.11 -7.86
C HIS A 132 8.01 4.82 -7.56
N VAL A 133 7.71 3.94 -6.60
CA VAL A 133 6.33 3.73 -6.12
C VAL A 133 5.75 5.02 -5.53
N LEU A 134 6.51 5.73 -4.67
CA LEU A 134 6.06 7.00 -4.09
C LEU A 134 5.81 8.05 -5.18
N GLU A 135 6.70 8.15 -6.17
CA GLU A 135 6.55 9.09 -7.28
C GLU A 135 5.32 8.75 -8.13
N ALA A 136 5.11 7.47 -8.45
CA ALA A 136 3.93 7.00 -9.18
C ALA A 136 2.61 7.25 -8.41
N CYS A 137 2.62 7.14 -7.07
CA CYS A 137 1.48 7.51 -6.23
C CYS A 137 1.10 9.00 -6.36
N LEU A 138 2.05 9.89 -6.64
CA LEU A 138 1.82 11.34 -6.75
C LEU A 138 1.67 11.84 -8.18
N GLU A 139 1.92 11.00 -9.18
CA GLU A 139 1.82 11.36 -10.58
C GLU A 139 0.43 11.92 -10.93
N GLU A 140 0.41 13.07 -11.61
CA GLU A 140 -0.82 13.68 -12.12
C GLU A 140 -1.29 12.90 -13.35
N SER A 141 -2.48 12.32 -13.25
CA SER A 141 -3.08 11.57 -14.34
C SER A 141 -4.57 11.85 -14.40
N ALA A 142 -5.14 11.83 -15.61
CA ALA A 142 -6.57 12.00 -15.79
C ALA A 142 -7.34 10.88 -15.09
N VAL A 143 -8.50 11.20 -14.53
CA VAL A 143 -9.38 10.20 -13.91
C VAL A 143 -9.93 9.30 -15.01
N SER A 144 -9.38 8.10 -15.12
CA SER A 144 -9.82 7.03 -16.00
C SER A 144 -9.78 5.72 -15.25
N GLU A 145 -10.58 4.72 -15.68
CA GLU A 145 -10.55 3.42 -15.00
C GLU A 145 -9.16 2.78 -15.02
N TYR A 146 -8.40 2.96 -16.10
CA TYR A 146 -7.05 2.45 -16.23
C TYR A 146 -6.12 3.06 -15.17
N ASN A 147 -6.04 4.40 -15.13
CA ASN A 147 -5.16 5.12 -14.21
C ASN A 147 -5.55 4.84 -12.75
N MET A 148 -6.86 4.81 -12.45
CA MET A 148 -7.32 4.59 -11.09
C MET A 148 -7.03 3.17 -10.57
N ARG A 149 -6.99 2.15 -11.45
CA ARG A 149 -6.56 0.78 -11.07
C ARG A 149 -5.09 0.74 -10.70
N GLU A 150 -4.22 1.40 -11.47
CA GLU A 150 -2.80 1.53 -11.13
C GLU A 150 -2.63 2.25 -9.78
N GLN A 151 -3.26 3.43 -9.63
CA GLN A 151 -3.18 4.24 -8.41
C GLN A 151 -3.67 3.47 -7.19
N THR A 152 -4.75 2.69 -7.33
CA THR A 152 -5.25 1.82 -6.25
C THR A 152 -4.25 0.73 -5.92
N SER A 153 -3.62 0.10 -6.92
CA SER A 153 -2.62 -0.96 -6.71
C SER A 153 -1.38 -0.43 -5.99
N LEU A 154 -0.88 0.75 -6.39
CA LEU A 154 0.23 1.44 -5.74
C LEU A 154 -0.09 1.77 -4.29
N LEU A 155 -1.28 2.31 -4.03
CA LEU A 155 -1.75 2.65 -2.69
C LEU A 155 -1.88 1.43 -1.78
N VAL A 156 -2.41 0.32 -2.29
CA VAL A 156 -2.53 -0.93 -1.54
C VAL A 156 -1.14 -1.46 -1.17
N PHE A 157 -0.19 -1.45 -2.12
CA PHE A 157 1.18 -1.87 -1.84
C PHE A 157 1.85 -0.94 -0.81
N LEU A 158 1.68 0.37 -0.95
CA LEU A 158 2.18 1.34 0.01
C LEU A 158 1.62 1.07 1.42
N ASN A 159 0.32 0.78 1.53
CA ASN A 159 -0.30 0.41 2.80
C ASN A 159 0.33 -0.86 3.40
N HIS A 160 0.60 -1.88 2.57
CA HIS A 160 1.31 -3.08 3.01
C HIS A 160 2.70 -2.76 3.58
N CYS A 161 3.47 -1.86 2.96
CA CYS A 161 4.76 -1.43 3.50
C CYS A 161 4.65 -0.74 4.87
N PHE A 162 3.65 0.12 5.07
CA PHE A 162 3.41 0.76 6.38
C PHE A 162 2.95 -0.23 7.45
N ASN A 163 2.14 -1.23 7.06
CA ASN A 163 1.70 -2.29 7.95
C ASN A 163 2.76 -3.36 8.24
N SER A 164 3.90 -3.33 7.54
CA SER A 164 5.04 -4.26 7.75
C SER A 164 6.31 -3.57 8.27
N MET A 165 6.17 -2.54 9.10
CA MET A 165 7.31 -1.81 9.68
C MET A 165 8.16 -2.63 10.70
N GLU A 166 7.74 -3.83 11.07
CA GLU A 166 8.58 -4.82 11.75
C GLU A 166 9.68 -5.39 10.83
N VAL A 167 9.44 -5.42 9.53
CA VAL A 167 10.44 -5.81 8.52
C VAL A 167 11.41 -4.66 8.30
N GLU A 168 12.71 -4.94 8.42
CA GLU A 168 13.75 -3.90 8.33
C GLU A 168 13.72 -3.15 6.99
N LEU A 169 13.52 -3.88 5.90
CA LEU A 169 13.41 -3.34 4.55
C LEU A 169 12.33 -2.24 4.47
N CYS A 170 11.11 -2.54 4.94
CA CYS A 170 9.99 -1.61 4.96
C CYS A 170 10.22 -0.46 5.96
N ARG A 171 10.68 -0.78 7.17
CA ARG A 171 10.94 0.21 8.22
C ARG A 171 11.91 1.30 7.76
N ASN A 172 12.98 0.91 7.06
CA ASN A 172 14.01 1.83 6.60
C ASN A 172 13.46 2.84 5.58
N GLN A 173 12.46 2.43 4.79
CA GLN A 173 11.82 3.31 3.80
C GLN A 173 10.62 4.10 4.37
N ALA A 174 9.72 3.44 5.11
CA ALA A 174 8.48 4.04 5.59
C ALA A 174 8.71 5.05 6.74
N LYS A 175 9.65 4.76 7.65
CA LYS A 175 9.89 5.60 8.85
C LYS A 175 10.23 7.05 8.52
N ARG A 176 10.88 7.32 7.38
CA ARG A 176 11.24 8.67 6.97
C ARG A 176 10.02 9.54 6.63
N LEU A 177 8.93 8.91 6.17
CA LEU A 177 7.68 9.56 5.74
C LEU A 177 6.76 9.93 6.92
N VAL A 178 6.92 9.27 8.07
CA VAL A 178 6.08 9.46 9.28
C VAL A 178 6.88 9.96 10.49
N SER A 179 8.02 10.61 10.24
CA SER A 179 8.85 11.19 11.29
C SER A 179 8.44 12.63 11.60
N LEU A 180 8.92 13.19 12.72
CA LEU A 180 8.73 14.61 13.06
C LEU A 180 9.08 15.56 11.90
N ALA A 181 10.00 15.16 11.01
CA ALA A 181 10.38 15.92 9.83
C ALA A 181 9.18 16.27 8.93
N MET A 182 8.14 15.43 8.91
CA MET A 182 6.96 15.64 8.07
C MET A 182 6.23 16.94 8.41
N TRP A 183 6.33 17.44 9.65
CA TRP A 183 5.77 18.74 10.04
C TRP A 183 6.37 19.95 9.31
N SER A 184 7.35 19.73 8.43
CA SER A 184 7.74 20.72 7.41
C SER A 184 6.58 21.10 6.50
N CYS A 185 5.61 20.22 6.31
CA CYS A 185 4.46 20.42 5.44
C CYS A 185 3.32 21.22 6.09
N LEU A 186 3.31 21.32 7.42
CA LEU A 186 2.32 22.07 8.18
C LEU A 186 2.48 23.58 7.95
N GLN A 187 1.38 24.31 8.10
CA GLN A 187 1.43 25.76 8.18
C GLN A 187 2.37 26.22 9.31
N PRO A 188 3.24 27.23 9.11
CA PRO A 188 4.23 27.64 10.10
C PRO A 188 3.64 27.96 11.48
N LYS A 189 2.46 28.61 11.51
CA LYS A 189 1.75 28.94 12.75
C LYS A 189 1.28 27.68 13.49
N ARG A 190 0.68 26.73 12.78
CA ARG A 190 0.20 25.46 13.35
C ARG A 190 1.38 24.66 13.90
N ARG A 191 2.44 24.47 13.10
CA ARG A 191 3.67 23.81 13.54
C ARG A 191 4.25 24.45 14.81
N ASP A 192 4.32 25.78 14.86
CA ASP A 192 4.92 26.47 15.99
C ASP A 192 4.06 26.37 17.27
N GLN A 193 2.74 26.21 17.15
CA GLN A 193 1.82 25.90 18.26
C GLN A 193 2.12 24.51 18.83
N GLU A 194 2.14 23.48 17.98
CA GLU A 194 2.43 22.10 18.36
C GLU A 194 3.83 21.96 18.99
N LEU A 195 4.83 22.65 18.44
CA LEU A 195 6.18 22.70 19.01
C LEU A 195 6.30 23.57 20.28
N LYS A 196 5.30 24.39 20.62
CA LYS A 196 5.26 25.08 21.93
C LYS A 196 4.77 24.16 23.03
N GLU A 197 3.78 23.33 22.72
CA GLU A 197 3.18 22.40 23.69
C GLU A 197 4.20 21.38 24.21
N ILE A 198 5.14 20.95 23.36
CA ILE A 198 6.18 19.98 23.74
C ILE A 198 7.59 20.55 23.46
N PRO A 199 8.24 21.15 24.47
CA PRO A 199 9.56 21.79 24.32
C PRO A 199 10.68 20.86 23.83
N GLU A 200 10.58 19.56 24.09
CA GLU A 200 11.54 18.56 23.62
C GLU A 200 11.51 18.41 22.10
N TRP A 201 10.32 18.38 21.50
CA TRP A 201 10.16 18.28 20.05
C TRP A 201 10.69 19.53 19.36
N ARG A 202 10.54 20.71 19.98
CA ARG A 202 11.19 21.94 19.50
C ARG A 202 12.71 21.84 19.46
N LYS A 203 13.34 21.20 20.45
CA LYS A 203 14.80 20.95 20.44
C LYS A 203 15.18 19.98 19.30
N PHE A 204 14.43 18.89 19.12
CA PHE A 204 14.66 17.94 18.03
C PHE A 204 14.45 18.56 16.66
N TRP A 205 13.40 19.37 16.48
CA TRP A 205 13.11 20.12 15.26
C TRP A 205 14.27 21.03 14.86
N LYS A 206 14.80 21.81 15.80
CA LYS A 206 15.99 22.66 15.56
C LYS A 206 17.22 21.84 15.16
N LYS A 207 17.41 20.65 15.73
CA LYS A 207 18.51 19.75 15.34
C LYS A 207 18.31 19.19 13.94
N LEU A 208 17.07 18.84 13.59
CA LEU A 208 16.71 18.32 12.28
C LEU A 208 17.02 19.33 11.18
N GLN A 209 16.58 20.58 11.37
CA GLN A 209 16.86 21.68 10.45
C GLN A 209 18.37 21.94 10.23
N LYS A 210 19.20 21.70 11.26
CA LYS A 210 20.66 21.84 11.15
C LYS A 210 21.36 20.65 10.48
N ARG A 211 20.74 19.47 10.51
CA ARG A 211 21.32 18.24 9.95
C ARG A 211 21.14 18.16 8.43
N ASP A 212 20.12 18.85 7.91
CA ASP A 212 19.78 18.83 6.50
C ASP A 212 20.92 19.42 5.66
N LYS A 213 21.57 18.56 4.87
CA LYS A 213 22.60 19.00 3.92
C LYS A 213 21.93 19.72 2.76
N PRO A 214 22.53 20.81 2.23
CA PRO A 214 21.96 21.57 1.13
C PRO A 214 21.68 20.68 -0.10
N ASP A 215 22.59 19.76 -0.42
CA ASP A 215 22.52 18.89 -1.60
C ASP A 215 21.35 17.88 -1.55
N GLN A 216 20.82 17.58 -0.36
CA GLN A 216 19.72 16.63 -0.16
C GLN A 216 18.40 17.34 0.18
N LYS A 217 18.41 18.67 0.27
CA LYS A 217 17.30 19.44 0.80
C LYS A 217 16.00 19.23 0.00
N GLN A 218 16.09 19.27 -1.33
CA GLN A 218 14.92 19.11 -2.20
C GLN A 218 14.29 17.71 -2.05
N LYS A 219 15.11 16.65 -2.03
CA LYS A 219 14.65 15.28 -1.82
C LYS A 219 14.00 15.11 -0.44
N LEU A 220 14.63 15.64 0.60
CA LEU A 220 14.08 15.59 1.96
C LEU A 220 12.79 16.39 2.08
N GLU A 221 12.68 17.56 1.45
CA GLU A 221 11.44 18.33 1.42
C GLU A 221 10.33 17.58 0.71
N TRP A 222 10.61 16.96 -0.44
CA TRP A 222 9.65 16.13 -1.16
C TRP A 222 9.13 14.98 -0.30
N GLU A 223 10.03 14.22 0.35
CA GLU A 223 9.66 13.10 1.23
C GLU A 223 8.81 13.54 2.43
N ARG A 224 9.11 14.71 3.01
CA ARG A 224 8.35 15.27 4.14
C ARG A 224 6.93 15.68 3.76
N HIS A 225 6.73 16.08 2.49
CA HIS A 225 5.42 16.48 1.99
C HIS A 225 4.66 15.33 1.32
N PHE A 226 5.29 14.16 1.12
CA PHE A 226 4.71 13.04 0.38
C PHE A 226 3.30 12.67 0.88
N LEU A 227 3.12 12.39 2.18
CA LEU A 227 1.81 12.00 2.73
C LEU A 227 0.78 13.13 2.68
N GLN A 228 1.21 14.40 2.82
CA GLN A 228 0.33 15.55 2.68
C GLN A 228 -0.15 15.67 1.22
N ASN A 229 0.77 15.64 0.26
CA ASN A 229 0.47 15.71 -1.16
C ASN A 229 -0.42 14.54 -1.61
N LEU A 230 -0.16 13.35 -1.09
CA LEU A 230 -0.96 12.17 -1.36
C LEU A 230 -2.39 12.31 -0.80
N THR A 231 -2.53 12.90 0.40
CA THR A 231 -3.82 13.24 1.00
C THR A 231 -4.56 14.29 0.16
N ILE A 232 -3.87 15.34 -0.31
CA ILE A 232 -4.45 16.37 -1.17
C ILE A 232 -4.93 15.75 -2.50
N LYS A 233 -4.13 14.88 -3.13
CA LYS A 233 -4.50 14.15 -4.35
C LYS A 233 -5.75 13.30 -4.12
N PHE A 234 -5.81 12.54 -3.03
CA PHE A 234 -7.02 11.80 -2.64
C PHE A 234 -8.24 12.70 -2.56
N MET A 235 -8.10 13.87 -1.95
CA MET A 235 -9.25 14.75 -1.80
C MET A 235 -9.71 15.36 -3.12
N HIS A 236 -8.80 15.71 -4.03
CA HIS A 236 -9.19 16.12 -5.38
C HIS A 236 -9.95 15.02 -6.12
N ILE A 237 -9.52 13.76 -5.97
CA ILE A 237 -10.23 12.61 -6.56
C ILE A 237 -11.62 12.44 -5.92
N LEU A 238 -11.70 12.50 -4.59
CA LEU A 238 -12.96 12.39 -3.84
C LEU A 238 -13.96 13.49 -4.24
N GLU A 239 -13.49 14.73 -4.37
CA GLU A 239 -14.31 15.88 -4.75
C GLU A 239 -14.67 15.91 -6.24
N SER A 240 -13.92 15.19 -7.09
CA SER A 240 -14.26 15.02 -8.51
C SER A 240 -15.46 14.08 -8.74
N ILE A 241 -15.87 13.30 -7.73
CA ILE A 241 -17.01 12.39 -7.83
C ILE A 241 -18.32 13.18 -7.72
N PRO A 242 -19.18 13.17 -8.75
CA PRO A 242 -20.43 13.91 -8.74
C PRO A 242 -21.45 13.27 -7.79
N GLY A 243 -22.30 14.09 -7.18
CA GLY A 243 -23.38 13.63 -6.30
C GLY A 243 -24.42 12.76 -7.03
N GLU A 244 -24.69 13.06 -8.30
CA GLU A 244 -25.62 12.31 -9.14
C GLU A 244 -24.98 12.00 -10.51
N GLY A 245 -25.51 10.98 -11.21
CA GLY A 245 -25.05 10.59 -12.53
C GLY A 245 -23.97 9.50 -12.55
N PRO A 246 -23.33 9.27 -13.71
CA PRO A 246 -22.34 8.21 -13.87
C PRO A 246 -21.09 8.47 -13.03
N VAL A 247 -20.59 7.43 -12.37
CA VAL A 247 -19.37 7.47 -11.57
C VAL A 247 -18.35 6.45 -12.07
N CYS A 248 -17.07 6.81 -12.03
CA CYS A 248 -15.99 5.86 -12.27
C CYS A 248 -15.86 4.94 -11.04
N GLU A 249 -16.20 3.66 -11.17
CA GLU A 249 -16.11 2.69 -10.07
C GLU A 249 -14.70 2.60 -9.48
N GLU A 250 -13.66 2.71 -10.31
CA GLU A 250 -12.27 2.60 -9.86
C GLU A 250 -11.85 3.83 -9.03
N SER A 251 -12.45 5.00 -9.26
CA SER A 251 -12.25 6.18 -8.40
C SER A 251 -12.86 5.96 -7.02
N VAL A 252 -14.04 5.35 -6.95
CA VAL A 252 -14.69 4.99 -5.67
C VAL A 252 -13.81 3.99 -4.90
N ARG A 253 -13.35 2.92 -5.57
CA ARG A 253 -12.46 1.92 -4.97
C ARG A 253 -11.14 2.53 -4.48
N TYR A 254 -10.56 3.45 -5.23
CA TYR A 254 -9.39 4.20 -4.78
C TYR A 254 -9.69 4.96 -3.48
N CYS A 255 -10.80 5.71 -3.43
CA CYS A 255 -11.20 6.46 -2.23
C CYS A 255 -11.43 5.53 -1.03
N GLU A 256 -12.04 4.37 -1.23
CA GLU A 256 -12.22 3.36 -0.19
C GLU A 256 -10.89 2.84 0.35
N ARG A 257 -9.95 2.48 -0.54
CA ARG A 257 -8.60 2.02 -0.16
C ARG A 257 -7.78 3.13 0.49
N PHE A 258 -8.02 4.38 0.11
CA PHE A 258 -7.37 5.52 0.74
C PHE A 258 -7.84 5.73 2.17
N LEU A 259 -9.15 5.62 2.43
CA LEU A 259 -9.65 5.65 3.81
C LEU A 259 -9.07 4.51 4.65
N GLU A 260 -8.94 3.31 4.09
CA GLU A 260 -8.29 2.18 4.76
C GLU A 260 -6.82 2.48 5.08
N PHE A 261 -6.07 3.04 4.14
CA PHE A 261 -4.71 3.52 4.37
C PHE A 261 -4.62 4.55 5.51
N LEU A 262 -5.52 5.54 5.54
CA LEU A 262 -5.57 6.52 6.63
C LEU A 262 -5.91 5.87 7.98
N ILE A 263 -6.84 4.90 7.99
CA ILE A 263 -7.21 4.16 9.20
C ILE A 263 -6.02 3.38 9.75
N ASP A 264 -5.26 2.71 8.88
CA ASP A 264 -4.10 1.90 9.26
C ASP A 264 -2.95 2.77 9.79
N LEU A 265 -2.66 3.91 9.14
CA LEU A 265 -1.71 4.89 9.63
C LEU A 265 -2.09 5.44 11.02
N GLU A 266 -3.38 5.67 11.28
CA GLU A 266 -3.89 6.14 12.58
C GLU A 266 -4.03 5.05 13.64
N ALA A 267 -4.01 3.78 13.24
CA ALA A 267 -4.14 2.64 14.15
C ALA A 267 -2.84 2.35 14.91
N LEU A 268 -1.67 2.65 14.32
CA LEU A 268 -0.36 2.35 14.90
C LEU A 268 0.32 3.61 15.42
N LEU A 269 0.81 3.58 16.66
CA LEU A 269 1.47 4.75 17.29
C LEU A 269 2.65 5.31 16.48
N PRO A 270 3.56 4.49 15.90
CA PRO A 270 4.73 4.99 15.18
C PRO A 270 4.41 5.81 13.93
N THR A 271 3.30 5.51 13.24
CA THR A 271 2.83 6.21 12.04
C THR A 271 1.94 7.39 12.41
N ARG A 272 1.08 7.20 13.41
CA ARG A 272 0.09 8.17 13.88
C ARG A 272 0.69 9.43 14.50
N ARG A 273 1.74 9.27 15.33
CA ARG A 273 2.24 10.31 16.24
C ARG A 273 2.41 11.69 15.61
N PHE A 274 2.94 11.75 14.39
CA PHE A 274 3.17 13.01 13.68
C PHE A 274 2.19 13.21 12.51
N PHE A 275 1.68 12.11 11.95
CA PHE A 275 0.75 12.16 10.83
C PHE A 275 -0.62 12.71 11.21
N ASN A 276 -1.09 12.44 12.43
CA ASN A 276 -2.41 12.89 12.90
C ASN A 276 -2.56 14.42 12.76
N THR A 277 -1.56 15.20 13.19
CA THR A 277 -1.55 16.66 13.04
C THR A 277 -1.63 17.10 11.57
N VAL A 278 -0.95 16.38 10.67
CA VAL A 278 -0.99 16.65 9.22
C VAL A 278 -2.36 16.35 8.64
N MET A 279 -3.00 15.28 9.09
CA MET A 279 -4.36 14.92 8.69
C MET A 279 -5.37 15.99 9.11
N ASP A 280 -5.25 16.53 10.32
CA ASP A 280 -6.09 17.62 10.84
C ASP A 280 -5.88 18.93 10.04
N ASP A 281 -4.63 19.28 9.74
CA ASP A 281 -4.27 20.46 8.92
C ASP A 281 -4.78 20.33 7.47
N CYS A 282 -4.93 19.10 6.95
CA CYS A 282 -5.56 18.82 5.65
C CYS A 282 -7.10 18.83 5.69
N HIS A 283 -7.70 19.05 6.87
CA HIS A 283 -9.15 19.05 7.10
C HIS A 283 -9.85 17.78 6.62
N VAL A 284 -9.19 16.63 6.77
CA VAL A 284 -9.69 15.36 6.25
C VAL A 284 -11.09 15.04 6.75
N VAL A 285 -11.34 15.33 8.03
CA VAL A 285 -12.64 15.04 8.65
C VAL A 285 -13.79 15.77 7.97
N VAL A 286 -13.62 17.08 7.82
CA VAL A 286 -14.65 17.97 7.28
C VAL A 286 -14.85 17.72 5.80
N ARG A 287 -13.77 17.51 5.04
CA ARG A 287 -13.88 17.29 3.59
C ARG A 287 -14.53 15.93 3.27
N CYS A 288 -14.17 14.88 4.00
CA CYS A 288 -14.82 13.58 3.83
C CYS A 288 -16.30 13.64 4.21
N SER A 289 -16.69 14.37 5.26
CA SER A 289 -18.11 14.48 5.67
C SER A 289 -18.97 15.28 4.69
N MET A 290 -18.36 16.17 3.92
CA MET A 290 -19.02 16.95 2.87
C MET A 290 -18.99 16.28 1.49
N ALA A 291 -18.28 15.16 1.33
CA ALA A 291 -18.11 14.50 0.05
C ALA A 291 -19.46 13.93 -0.46
N PRO A 292 -19.85 14.20 -1.72
CA PRO A 292 -21.09 13.68 -2.28
C PRO A 292 -21.17 12.15 -2.28
N LEU A 293 -20.01 11.48 -2.33
CA LEU A 293 -19.88 10.02 -2.28
C LEU A 293 -20.59 9.40 -1.07
N LEU A 294 -20.70 10.09 0.07
CA LEU A 294 -21.37 9.56 1.27
C LEU A 294 -22.89 9.37 1.10
N GLN A 295 -23.50 10.05 0.13
CA GLN A 295 -24.94 9.99 -0.14
C GLN A 295 -25.28 9.01 -1.25
N ARG A 296 -24.26 8.37 -1.85
CA ARG A 296 -24.41 7.47 -3.00
C ARG A 296 -24.43 6.02 -2.59
N ASP A 297 -25.18 5.20 -3.34
CA ASP A 297 -25.21 3.75 -3.14
C ASP A 297 -23.84 3.11 -3.44
N GLU A 298 -23.10 3.62 -4.43
CA GLU A 298 -21.76 3.14 -4.75
C GLU A 298 -20.76 3.45 -3.62
N GLY A 299 -21.04 4.48 -2.80
CA GLY A 299 -20.20 4.91 -1.68
C GLY A 299 -20.47 4.21 -0.36
N ASN A 300 -21.31 3.16 -0.32
CA ASN A 300 -21.70 2.50 0.93
C ASN A 300 -20.51 1.98 1.75
N LEU A 301 -19.52 1.36 1.11
CA LEU A 301 -18.32 0.87 1.80
C LEU A 301 -17.42 2.02 2.25
N PHE A 302 -17.30 3.08 1.44
CA PHE A 302 -16.63 4.32 1.84
C PHE A 302 -17.29 4.93 3.10
N ALA A 303 -18.62 5.06 3.10
CA ALA A 303 -19.40 5.59 4.21
C ALA A 303 -19.29 4.72 5.47
N GLN A 304 -19.26 3.39 5.33
CA GLN A 304 -19.04 2.47 6.43
C GLN A 304 -17.66 2.66 7.06
N ARG A 305 -16.60 2.70 6.25
CA ARG A 305 -15.21 2.91 6.73
C ARG A 305 -15.06 4.27 7.40
N TRP A 306 -15.63 5.31 6.80
CA TRP A 306 -15.67 6.66 7.34
C TRP A 306 -16.35 6.74 8.71
N THR A 307 -17.64 6.36 8.75
CA THR A 307 -18.52 6.55 9.91
C THR A 307 -18.15 5.66 11.10
N VAL A 308 -17.75 4.41 10.83
CA VAL A 308 -17.54 3.41 11.90
C VAL A 308 -16.11 3.44 12.43
N ARG A 309 -15.11 3.67 11.56
CA ARG A 309 -13.71 3.45 11.92
C ARG A 309 -12.90 4.73 12.09
N LEU A 310 -13.03 5.67 11.16
CA LEU A 310 -12.15 6.84 11.12
C LEU A 310 -12.74 8.03 11.90
N HIS A 311 -13.97 8.41 11.59
CA HIS A 311 -14.63 9.59 12.16
C HIS A 311 -14.67 9.58 13.71
N PRO A 312 -15.08 8.49 14.40
CA PRO A 312 -15.12 8.48 15.86
C PRO A 312 -13.73 8.59 16.50
N LYS A 313 -12.71 7.96 15.89
CA LYS A 313 -11.32 8.03 16.38
C LYS A 313 -10.75 9.45 16.30
N LEU A 314 -11.14 10.20 15.26
CA LEU A 314 -10.70 11.58 15.09
C LEU A 314 -11.46 12.54 16.05
N ILE A 315 -12.77 12.36 16.23
CA ILE A 315 -13.57 13.17 17.18
C ILE A 315 -13.16 12.93 18.63
N GLN A 316 -13.04 11.67 19.06
CA GLN A 316 -12.73 11.36 20.46
C GLN A 316 -11.43 12.02 20.90
N ARG A 317 -10.45 12.15 20.00
CA ARG A 317 -9.16 12.79 20.31
C ARG A 317 -9.18 14.30 20.36
N GLN A 318 -9.97 14.97 19.51
CA GLN A 318 -10.22 16.41 19.66
C GLN A 318 -10.76 16.75 21.06
N LEU A 319 -11.40 15.77 21.73
CA LEU A 319 -11.97 15.93 23.07
C LEU A 319 -11.07 15.44 24.21
N THR A 320 -10.00 14.65 23.98
CA THR A 320 -9.26 13.95 25.06
C THR A 320 -7.77 14.27 25.21
N GLU A 321 -7.10 15.02 24.32
CA GLU A 321 -5.64 15.20 24.40
C GLU A 321 -5.24 16.59 24.94
N PRO A 322 -5.06 16.68 26.28
CA PRO A 322 -3.77 17.15 26.79
C PRO A 322 -2.95 16.08 27.53
N GLU A 323 -3.56 14.94 27.92
CA GLU A 323 -2.96 14.02 28.92
C GLU A 323 -2.19 12.82 28.34
N CYS A 324 -2.28 12.51 27.05
CA CYS A 324 -1.59 11.35 26.47
C CYS A 324 -0.08 11.56 26.21
N LEU A 325 0.44 12.77 26.39
CA LEU A 325 1.85 13.08 26.15
C LEU A 325 2.78 12.69 27.30
N GLU A 326 2.29 12.53 28.54
CA GLU A 326 3.14 12.25 29.71
C GLU A 326 3.54 10.78 29.85
N LEU A 327 2.70 9.83 29.40
CA LEU A 327 3.00 8.39 29.51
C LEU A 327 3.96 7.88 28.43
N ASP A 328 4.08 8.58 27.31
CA ASP A 328 4.88 8.17 26.14
C ASP A 328 6.34 8.66 26.17
N LEU A 329 6.73 9.41 27.20
CA LEU A 329 8.09 9.95 27.39
C LEU A 329 9.03 9.01 28.16
N LEU A 330 8.51 7.91 28.73
CA LEU A 330 9.26 7.00 29.60
C LEU A 330 9.39 5.58 29.02
N SER A 331 10.07 5.43 27.88
CA SER A 331 11.04 4.33 27.61
C SER A 331 11.15 3.95 26.13
N PRO A 332 12.35 3.94 25.54
CA PRO A 332 12.61 3.38 24.21
C PRO A 332 12.31 1.87 24.06
N GLY A 333 12.03 1.16 25.17
CA GLY A 333 11.84 -0.30 25.22
C GLY A 333 10.40 -0.80 25.06
N ILE A 334 9.41 0.08 24.88
CA ILE A 334 7.99 -0.30 24.83
C ILE A 334 7.57 -0.86 23.45
N PHE A 335 8.43 -0.72 22.42
CA PHE A 335 8.17 -1.26 21.07
C PHE A 335 7.96 -2.79 21.06
N VAL A 336 8.60 -3.53 21.97
CA VAL A 336 8.51 -5.01 22.03
C VAL A 336 7.32 -5.51 22.87
N ARG A 337 6.76 -4.67 23.76
CA ARG A 337 5.71 -5.12 24.70
C ARG A 337 4.28 -4.92 24.17
N HIS A 338 4.01 -3.90 23.35
CA HIS A 338 2.66 -3.70 22.80
C HIS A 338 2.30 -4.64 21.65
N GLN A 339 3.28 -5.15 20.90
CA GLN A 339 3.03 -6.15 19.85
C GLN A 339 2.59 -7.50 20.47
N ASN A 340 3.22 -7.89 21.58
CA ASN A 340 2.88 -9.10 22.34
C ASN A 340 1.52 -9.02 23.08
N ALA A 341 1.00 -7.82 23.35
CA ALA A 341 -0.31 -7.65 23.99
C ALA A 341 -1.47 -7.75 22.99
N PHE A 342 -1.24 -7.43 21.71
CA PHE A 342 -2.24 -7.53 20.66
C PHE A 342 -2.51 -9.00 20.28
N GLU A 343 -1.48 -9.85 20.27
CA GLU A 343 -1.61 -11.30 20.01
C GLU A 343 -2.33 -12.07 21.13
N ARG A 344 -2.30 -11.58 22.38
CA ARG A 344 -2.97 -12.26 23.51
C ARG A 344 -4.47 -11.98 23.61
N ASN A 345 -4.96 -10.90 23.00
CA ASN A 345 -6.36 -10.48 23.15
C ASN A 345 -7.25 -10.78 21.94
N PHE A 346 -6.68 -11.24 20.82
CA PHE A 346 -7.45 -11.62 19.61
C PHE A 346 -7.15 -13.05 19.12
N GLY A 347 -6.47 -13.87 19.94
CA GLY A 347 -6.36 -15.31 19.73
C GLY A 347 -7.52 -16.06 20.37
N HIS A 348 -8.67 -16.10 19.69
CA HIS A 348 -9.63 -17.21 19.77
C HIS A 348 -10.42 -17.36 18.48
#